data_AF-A0A1D9LMX5-F1
#
_entry.id   AF-A0A1D9LMX5-F1
#
_cell.length_a   1.000
_cell.length_b   1.000
_cell.length_c   1.000
_cell.angle_alpha   90.00
_cell.angle_beta   90.00
_cell.angle_gamma   90.00
#
_symmetry.space_group_name_H-M   'P 1'
#
loop_
_entity.id
_entity.type
_entity.pdbx_description
1 polymer ?
#
loop_
_entity_poly.entity_id
_entity_poly.type
_entity_poly.pdbx_seq_one_letter_code
_entity_poly.pdbx_strand_id
1 'polypeptide(L)'
;MEAKVARLELEVKELAARSRPASPRKAAIGGHGQKARDVSVLGMSSTSVWVTQPDGRAAELQVGDRFRNGEVIQRIDQQAQVIETDHGRYKVNL
;
A
#
# COMPACT_ATOMS: atom_id res chain seq x y z
N MET A 1 7.95 16.35 -26.97
CA MET A 1 7.51 16.23 -25.56
C MET A 1 7.96 14.87 -25.02
N GLU A 2 9.24 14.50 -25.21
CA GLU A 2 9.74 13.13 -24.96
C GLU A 2 10.91 13.07 -23.97
N ALA A 3 11.54 14.20 -23.66
CA ALA A 3 12.73 14.24 -22.80
C ALA A 3 12.45 14.02 -21.29
N LYS A 4 11.19 14.05 -20.86
CA LYS A 4 10.83 13.88 -19.44
C LYS A 4 10.59 12.42 -19.04
N VAL A 5 10.29 11.53 -19.99
CA VAL A 5 10.05 10.10 -19.72
C VAL A 5 11.36 9.38 -19.44
N ALA A 6 12.43 9.72 -20.16
CA ALA A 6 13.73 9.08 -20.02
C ALA A 6 14.41 9.30 -18.65
N ARG A 7 14.07 10.37 -17.91
CA ARG A 7 14.60 10.60 -16.56
C ARG A 7 13.91 9.73 -15.50
N LEU A 8 12.62 9.45 -15.67
CA LEU A 8 11.87 8.59 -14.75
C LEU A 8 12.34 7.13 -14.82
N GLU A 9 12.75 6.64 -15.99
CA GLU A 9 13.25 5.26 -16.13
C GLU A 9 14.62 5.04 -15.47
N LEU A 10 15.45 6.08 -15.37
CA LEU A 10 16.77 5.97 -14.75
C LEU A 10 16.67 5.83 -13.21
N GLU A 11 15.75 6.58 -12.59
CA GLU A 11 15.53 6.57 -11.12
C GLU A 11 14.85 5.27 -10.63
N VAL A 12 13.99 4.65 -11.45
CA VAL A 12 13.36 3.36 -11.11
C VAL A 12 14.39 2.23 -11.02
N LYS A 13 15.42 2.26 -11.86
CA LYS A 13 16.44 1.21 -11.89
C LYS A 13 17.35 1.24 -10.65
N GLU A 14 17.59 2.42 -10.08
CA GLU A 14 18.35 2.55 -8.82
C GLU A 14 17.53 2.12 -7.60
N LEU A 15 16.21 2.35 -7.60
CA LEU A 15 15.35 1.96 -6.48
C LEU A 15 15.11 0.43 -6.41
N ALA A 16 15.05 -0.25 -7.56
CA ALA A 16 14.92 -1.71 -7.63
C ALA A 16 16.16 -2.45 -7.10
N ALA A 17 17.36 -1.85 -7.18
CA ALA A 17 18.59 -2.44 -6.67
C ALA A 17 18.69 -2.41 -5.13
N ARG A 18 17.97 -1.48 -4.47
CA ARG A 18 17.99 -1.30 -3.01
C ARG A 18 16.91 -2.11 -2.28
N SER A 19 15.97 -2.70 -3.02
CA SER A 19 14.86 -3.53 -2.50
C SER A 19 15.15 -5.03 -2.53
N ARG A 20 16.41 -5.44 -2.33
CA ARG A 20 16.72 -6.82 -1.92
C ARG A 20 16.77 -6.89 -0.40
N PRO A 21 15.68 -7.26 0.30
CA PRO A 21 15.82 -7.74 1.66
C PRO A 21 16.51 -9.10 1.62
N ALA A 22 17.82 -9.08 1.85
CA ALA A 22 18.50 -10.24 2.39
C ALA A 22 18.05 -10.39 3.84
N SER A 23 17.21 -11.39 4.15
CA SER A 23 17.35 -12.10 5.42
C SER A 23 16.51 -13.36 5.55
N PRO A 24 17.01 -14.33 6.33
CA PRO A 24 16.66 -15.74 6.25
C PRO A 24 15.43 -16.08 7.09
N ARG A 25 14.87 -17.26 6.78
CA ARG A 25 13.96 -18.04 7.63
C ARG A 25 14.21 -17.81 9.13
N LYS A 26 13.22 -17.29 9.82
CA LYS A 26 12.95 -17.69 11.21
C LYS A 26 11.44 -17.80 11.40
N ALA A 27 10.99 -19.05 11.47
CA ALA A 27 9.72 -19.41 12.08
C ALA A 27 9.79 -19.10 13.58
N ALA A 28 8.78 -18.44 14.12
CA ALA A 28 8.37 -18.55 15.53
C ALA A 28 7.00 -17.91 15.74
N ILE A 29 5.99 -18.75 15.94
CA ILE A 29 5.07 -18.78 17.10
C ILE A 29 4.62 -17.40 17.63
N GLY A 30 3.31 -17.15 17.61
CA GLY A 30 2.72 -16.13 18.48
C GLY A 30 1.37 -15.66 17.99
N GLY A 31 0.30 -16.26 18.52
CA GLY A 31 -1.05 -15.78 18.30
C GLY A 31 -1.22 -14.33 18.70
N HIS A 32 -1.94 -13.59 17.87
CA HIS A 32 -2.83 -12.52 18.29
C HIS A 32 -3.82 -12.40 17.14
N GLY A 33 -5.09 -12.72 17.40
CA GLY A 33 -6.17 -12.22 16.57
C GLY A 33 -6.06 -10.70 16.57
N GLN A 34 -5.42 -10.15 15.55
CA GLN A 34 -5.35 -8.71 15.32
C GLN A 34 -6.78 -8.29 15.02
N LYS A 35 -7.51 -7.88 16.07
CA LYS A 35 -8.75 -7.13 15.92
C LYS A 35 -8.45 -6.07 14.86
N ALA A 36 -9.21 -6.10 13.76
CA ALA A 36 -9.00 -5.26 12.60
C ALA A 36 -8.74 -3.84 13.08
N ARG A 37 -7.46 -3.43 13.05
CA ARG A 37 -7.07 -2.09 13.43
C ARG A 37 -7.72 -1.20 12.39
N ASP A 38 -8.62 -0.35 12.83
CA ASP A 38 -9.42 0.46 11.93
C ASP A 38 -8.48 1.47 11.27
N VAL A 39 -8.07 1.16 10.04
CA VAL A 39 -7.28 2.03 9.19
C VAL A 39 -8.28 2.97 8.53
N SER A 40 -8.34 4.22 9.01
CA SER A 40 -9.21 5.23 8.44
C SER A 40 -8.56 5.84 7.21
N VAL A 41 -9.29 5.91 6.10
CA VAL A 41 -8.79 6.53 4.86
C VAL A 41 -9.01 8.04 4.94
N LEU A 42 -7.96 8.81 4.72
CA LEU A 42 -7.96 10.28 4.74
C LEU A 42 -8.23 10.89 3.35
N GLY A 43 -7.86 10.16 2.31
CA GLY A 43 -8.03 10.58 0.92
C GLY A 43 -7.51 9.52 -0.04
N MET A 44 -7.82 9.67 -1.32
CA MET A 44 -7.28 8.79 -2.35
C MET A 44 -7.08 9.50 -3.68
N SER A 45 -6.12 9.00 -4.45
CA SER A 45 -5.88 9.31 -5.85
C SER A 45 -6.09 8.05 -6.70
N SER A 46 -5.90 8.15 -8.01
CA SER A 46 -6.01 7.00 -8.92
C SER A 46 -4.92 5.94 -8.71
N THR A 47 -3.85 6.25 -7.98
CA THR A 47 -2.69 5.36 -7.79
C THR A 47 -2.29 5.17 -6.32
N SER A 48 -2.77 6.03 -5.43
CA SER A 48 -2.38 6.04 -4.02
C SER A 48 -3.60 6.26 -3.12
N VAL A 49 -3.51 5.77 -1.89
CA VAL A 49 -4.47 6.04 -0.82
C VAL A 49 -3.73 6.55 0.41
N TRP A 50 -4.21 7.62 1.03
CA TRP A 50 -3.69 8.11 2.29
C TRP A 50 -4.55 7.58 3.43
N VAL A 51 -3.90 6.99 4.42
CA VAL A 51 -4.56 6.38 5.57
C VAL A 51 -3.96 6.88 6.87
N THR A 52 -4.78 6.94 7.92
CA THR A 52 -4.30 7.09 9.29
C THR A 52 -3.95 5.72 9.84
N GLN A 53 -2.68 5.54 10.16
CA GLN A 53 -2.20 4.36 10.85
C GLN A 53 -2.64 4.35 12.33
N PRO A 54 -2.60 3.19 13.00
CA PRO A 54 -2.99 3.08 14.41
C PRO A 54 -2.12 3.90 15.38
N ASP A 55 -0.93 4.32 14.94
CA ASP A 55 -0.05 5.21 15.68
C ASP A 55 -0.40 6.71 15.51
N GLY A 56 -1.49 7.00 14.78
CA GLY A 56 -1.99 8.36 14.51
C GLY A 56 -1.29 9.04 13.35
N ARG A 57 -0.34 8.39 12.66
CA ARG A 57 0.38 8.98 11.53
C ARG A 57 -0.36 8.75 10.22
N ALA A 58 -0.27 9.73 9.32
CA ALA A 58 -0.70 9.53 7.94
C ALA A 58 0.36 8.73 7.17
N ALA A 59 -0.08 7.78 6.36
CA ALA A 59 0.75 7.02 5.45
C ALA A 59 0.11 6.93 4.07
N GLU A 60 0.94 7.01 3.04
CA GLU A 60 0.53 6.74 1.67
C GLU A 60 0.75 5.26 1.36
N LEU A 61 -0.26 4.61 0.80
CA LEU A 61 -0.22 3.23 0.32
C LEU A 61 -0.55 3.21 -1.17
N GLN A 62 0.12 2.32 -1.90
CA GLN A 62 -0.05 2.13 -3.33
C GLN A 62 -0.47 0.69 -3.64
N VAL A 63 -0.76 0.40 -4.91
CA VAL A 63 -0.98 -0.98 -5.36
C VAL A 63 0.25 -1.82 -5.05
N GLY A 64 0.05 -2.98 -4.41
CA GLY A 64 1.11 -3.85 -3.90
C GLY A 64 1.45 -3.62 -2.43
N ASP A 65 1.04 -2.50 -1.83
CA ASP A 65 1.22 -2.27 -0.40
C ASP A 65 0.21 -3.02 0.44
N ARG A 66 0.56 -3.20 1.72
CA ARG A 66 -0.32 -3.80 2.71
C ARG A 66 -1.32 -2.78 3.23
N PHE A 67 -2.57 -3.04 2.93
CA PHE A 67 -3.75 -2.44 3.52
C PHE A 67 -4.21 -3.24 4.75
N ARG A 68 -5.31 -2.80 5.36
CA ARG A 68 -6.00 -3.39 6.52
C ARG A 68 -5.71 -4.90 6.68
N ASN A 69 -5.40 -5.33 7.91
CA ASN A 69 -5.10 -6.73 8.23
C ASN A 69 -3.93 -7.37 7.45
N GLY A 70 -3.11 -6.58 6.76
CA GLY A 70 -2.01 -7.07 5.96
C GLY A 70 -2.40 -7.53 4.55
N GLU A 71 -3.64 -7.27 4.14
CA GLU A 71 -4.15 -7.54 2.79
C GLU A 71 -3.39 -6.68 1.76
N VAL A 72 -3.10 -7.22 0.59
CA VAL A 72 -2.35 -6.52 -0.44
C VAL A 72 -3.31 -5.76 -1.35
N ILE A 73 -3.10 -4.46 -1.54
CA ILE A 73 -3.87 -3.66 -2.49
C ILE A 73 -3.60 -4.17 -3.90
N GLN A 74 -4.66 -4.56 -4.61
CA GLN A 74 -4.60 -4.99 -6.00
C GLN A 74 -5.02 -3.87 -6.95
N ARG A 75 -5.96 -3.02 -6.52
CA ARG A 75 -6.45 -1.91 -7.33
C ARG A 75 -7.01 -0.79 -6.46
N ILE A 76 -6.83 0.44 -6.91
CA ILE A 76 -7.43 1.65 -6.34
C ILE A 76 -8.31 2.26 -7.43
N ASP A 77 -9.59 2.47 -7.10
CA ASP A 77 -10.55 3.12 -7.98
C ASP A 77 -11.04 4.41 -7.32
N GLN A 78 -10.42 5.53 -7.70
CA GLN A 78 -10.74 6.84 -7.15
C GLN A 78 -12.17 7.28 -7.50
N GLN A 79 -12.65 6.94 -8.70
CA GLN A 79 -13.97 7.38 -9.18
C GLN A 79 -15.09 6.68 -8.42
N ALA A 80 -14.94 5.38 -8.19
CA ALA A 80 -15.88 4.60 -7.39
C ALA A 80 -15.66 4.73 -5.87
N GLN A 81 -14.57 5.40 -5.45
CA GLN A 81 -14.07 5.45 -4.08
C GLN A 81 -13.91 4.06 -3.47
N VAL A 82 -13.20 3.18 -4.18
CA VAL A 82 -13.05 1.77 -3.81
C VAL A 82 -11.59 1.37 -3.80
N ILE A 83 -11.22 0.55 -2.82
CA ILE A 83 -9.93 -0.13 -2.73
C ILE A 83 -10.20 -1.62 -2.82
N GLU A 84 -9.62 -2.29 -3.81
CA GLU A 84 -9.68 -3.76 -3.97
C GLU A 84 -8.36 -4.35 -3.47
N THR A 85 -8.46 -5.34 -2.59
CA THR A 85 -7.35 -6.12 -2.07
C THR A 85 -7.39 -7.55 -2.58
N ASP A 86 -6.40 -8.37 -2.24
CA ASP A 86 -6.40 -9.80 -2.52
C ASP A 86 -7.54 -10.56 -1.81
N HIS A 87 -8.09 -10.01 -0.72
CA HIS A 87 -9.12 -10.63 0.09
C HIS A 87 -10.51 -10.00 -0.04
N GLY A 88 -10.62 -8.75 -0.53
CA GLY A 88 -11.91 -8.08 -0.54
C GLY A 88 -11.95 -6.73 -1.25
N ARG A 89 -13.13 -6.11 -1.19
CA ARG A 89 -13.39 -4.80 -1.78
C ARG A 89 -13.92 -3.85 -0.70
N TYR A 90 -13.23 -2.73 -0.53
CA TYR A 90 -13.52 -1.73 0.49
C TYR A 90 -14.02 -0.46 -0.16
N LYS A 91 -15.26 -0.08 0.16
CA LYS A 91 -15.79 1.24 -0.20
C LYS A 91 -15.30 2.26 0.83
N VAL A 92 -14.69 3.32 0.35
CA VAL A 92 -14.27 4.44 1.17
C VAL A 92 -15.40 5.45 1.19
N ASN A 93 -15.87 5.77 2.39
CA ASN A 93 -16.74 6.92 2.61
C ASN A 93 -15.84 8.01 3.21
N LEU A 94 -15.34 8.90 2.34
CA LEU A 94 -14.60 10.10 2.73
C LEU A 94 -15.56 11.17 3.27
#